data_AF-A0A9J6GZB9-F1
#
_entry.id   AF-A0A9J6GZB9-F1
#
_cell.length_a   1.000
_cell.length_b   1.000
_cell.length_c   1.000
_cell.angle_alpha   90.00
_cell.angle_beta   90.00
_cell.angle_gamma   90.00
#
_symmetry.space_group_name_H-M   'P 1'
#
loop_
_entity.id
_entity.type
_entity.pdbx_description
1 polymer ?
#
loop_
_entity_poly.entity_id
_entity_poly.type
_entity_poly.pdbx_seq_one_letter_code
_entity_poly.pdbx_strand_id
1 'polypeptide(L)'
;MFVLSWRRSDSTRTTSQQRSVEGVPIGEVELVCRSLPQVYVEKLLNFVGAKLESTTHVQFYVTWIVTLLRCHGETLKERSRNIMATLRTVMKNVGLRHAELAKVCDHNKYLLRYIETLRTFKGKEEDERVSEDENDELDSEVGSEEELMVS
;
A
#
# COMPACT_ATOMS: atom_id res chain seq x y z
N MET A 1 -20.54 -14.97 20.45
CA MET A 1 -21.27 -14.85 19.17
C MET A 1 -20.44 -15.21 17.92
N PHE A 2 -19.12 -14.95 17.91
CA PHE A 2 -18.24 -15.24 16.76
C PHE A 2 -18.23 -16.72 16.31
N VAL A 3 -18.11 -17.66 17.26
CA VAL A 3 -18.08 -19.11 16.98
C VAL A 3 -19.46 -19.65 16.55
N LEU A 4 -20.56 -19.05 17.03
CA LEU A 4 -21.93 -19.45 16.67
C LEU A 4 -22.27 -19.12 15.21
N SER A 5 -21.75 -17.99 14.70
CA SER A 5 -21.86 -17.62 13.27
C SER A 5 -21.20 -18.65 12.35
N TRP A 6 -20.20 -19.39 12.84
CA TRP A 6 -19.43 -20.34 12.05
C TRP A 6 -20.05 -21.76 11.93
N ARG A 7 -21.11 -22.05 12.70
CA ARG A 7 -21.66 -23.41 12.84
C ARG A 7 -22.78 -23.76 11.83
N ARG A 8 -23.39 -22.80 11.13
CA ARG A 8 -24.58 -23.04 10.27
C ARG A 8 -24.21 -23.03 8.78
N SER A 9 -24.64 -24.03 8.01
CA SER A 9 -24.35 -24.21 6.58
C SER A 9 -25.43 -23.57 5.69
N ASP A 10 -25.22 -22.34 5.18
CA ASP A 10 -25.97 -21.80 4.04
C ASP A 10 -25.31 -20.55 3.39
N SER A 11 -25.73 -20.17 2.18
CA SER A 11 -25.18 -19.10 1.31
C SER A 11 -25.11 -17.70 1.95
N THR A 12 -25.99 -17.41 2.91
CA THR A 12 -25.99 -16.17 3.72
C THR A 12 -24.80 -16.07 4.71
N ARG A 13 -23.97 -17.11 4.80
CA ARG A 13 -22.83 -17.21 5.74
C ARG A 13 -21.72 -16.21 5.45
N THR A 14 -21.47 -15.86 4.18
CA THR A 14 -20.30 -15.01 3.87
C THR A 14 -20.48 -13.57 4.34
N THR A 15 -21.71 -13.05 4.35
CA THR A 15 -22.02 -11.70 4.82
C THR A 15 -22.05 -11.61 6.35
N SER A 16 -22.55 -12.65 7.04
CA SER A 16 -22.50 -12.71 8.51
C SER A 16 -21.07 -12.92 9.03
N GLN A 17 -20.27 -13.74 8.35
CA GLN A 17 -18.84 -13.93 8.63
C GLN A 17 -18.09 -12.62 8.41
N GLN A 18 -18.35 -11.91 7.31
CA GLN A 18 -17.74 -10.62 7.02
C GLN A 18 -18.04 -9.60 8.12
N ARG A 19 -19.32 -9.39 8.48
CA ARG A 19 -19.69 -8.48 9.58
C ARG A 19 -19.06 -8.86 10.91
N SER A 20 -18.95 -10.15 11.20
CA SER A 20 -18.34 -10.62 12.44
C SER A 20 -16.84 -10.32 12.47
N VAL A 21 -16.15 -10.48 11.34
CA VAL A 21 -14.70 -10.22 11.22
C VAL A 21 -14.42 -8.71 11.22
N GLU A 22 -15.19 -7.93 10.47
CA GLU A 22 -15.05 -6.46 10.39
C GLU A 22 -15.48 -5.73 11.67
N GLY A 23 -16.34 -6.34 12.49
CA GLY A 23 -16.73 -5.79 13.79
C GLY A 23 -15.66 -5.91 14.88
N VAL A 24 -14.56 -6.63 14.64
CA VAL A 24 -13.47 -6.81 15.60
C VAL A 24 -12.42 -5.71 15.41
N PRO A 25 -12.10 -4.92 16.46
CA PRO A 25 -11.01 -3.96 16.41
C PRO A 25 -9.66 -4.61 16.11
N ILE A 26 -8.79 -3.93 15.36
CA ILE A 26 -7.46 -4.46 14.96
C ILE A 26 -6.62 -4.90 16.17
N GLY A 27 -6.70 -4.16 17.30
CA GLY A 27 -5.98 -4.51 18.53
C GLY A 27 -6.42 -5.80 19.20
N GLU A 28 -7.65 -6.25 18.94
CA GLU A 28 -8.23 -7.47 19.55
C GLU A 28 -8.08 -8.70 18.66
N VAL A 29 -7.64 -8.53 17.40
CA VAL A 29 -7.50 -9.61 16.42
C VAL A 29 -6.60 -10.73 16.95
N GLU A 30 -5.50 -10.39 17.61
CA GLU A 30 -4.59 -11.38 18.19
C GLU A 30 -5.24 -12.20 19.31
N LEU A 31 -6.01 -11.55 20.20
CA LEU A 31 -6.72 -12.23 21.27
C LEU A 31 -7.76 -13.21 20.70
N VAL A 32 -8.51 -12.77 19.69
CA VAL A 32 -9.49 -13.61 18.99
C VAL A 32 -8.77 -14.79 18.33
N CYS A 33 -7.68 -14.56 17.60
CA CYS A 33 -6.91 -15.61 16.95
C CYS A 33 -6.41 -16.68 17.93
N ARG A 34 -5.90 -16.29 19.10
CA ARG A 34 -5.40 -17.25 20.11
C ARG A 34 -6.52 -18.07 20.75
N SER A 35 -7.70 -17.49 20.93
CA SER A 35 -8.86 -18.17 21.55
C SER A 35 -9.58 -19.16 20.61
N LEU A 36 -9.28 -19.12 19.31
CA LEU A 36 -9.98 -19.93 18.30
C LEU A 36 -9.49 -21.38 18.27
N PRO A 37 -10.41 -22.36 18.30
CA PRO A 37 -10.07 -23.76 18.07
C PRO A 37 -9.52 -23.99 16.66
N GLN A 38 -8.60 -24.95 16.53
CA GLN A 38 -7.83 -25.20 15.30
C GLN A 38 -8.68 -25.54 14.06
N VAL A 39 -9.89 -26.10 14.23
CA VAL A 39 -10.82 -26.41 13.13
C VAL A 39 -11.42 -25.13 12.52
N TYR A 40 -11.54 -24.07 13.32
CA TYR A 40 -12.05 -22.78 12.85
C TYR A 40 -10.97 -21.92 12.23
N VAL A 41 -9.71 -22.08 12.65
CA VAL A 41 -8.55 -21.38 12.08
C VAL A 41 -8.43 -21.62 10.58
N GLU A 42 -8.50 -22.89 10.14
CA GLU A 42 -8.41 -23.22 8.71
C GLU A 42 -9.56 -22.62 7.91
N LYS A 43 -10.79 -22.72 8.44
CA LYS A 43 -11.97 -22.18 7.78
C LYS A 43 -11.91 -20.66 7.69
N LEU A 44 -11.45 -19.99 8.75
CA LEU A 44 -11.29 -18.54 8.79
C LEU A 44 -10.19 -18.09 7.82
N LEU A 45 -9.05 -18.79 7.78
CA LEU A 45 -7.97 -18.50 6.84
C LEU A 45 -8.44 -18.63 5.39
N ASN A 46 -9.23 -19.64 5.06
CA ASN A 46 -9.82 -19.79 3.73
C ASN A 46 -10.81 -18.66 3.40
N PHE A 47 -11.66 -18.28 4.36
CA PHE A 47 -12.59 -17.17 4.18
C PHE A 47 -11.88 -15.83 3.95
N VAL A 48 -10.91 -15.49 4.80
CA VAL A 48 -10.15 -14.24 4.72
C VAL A 48 -9.30 -14.23 3.43
N GLY A 49 -8.70 -15.36 3.07
CA GLY A 49 -7.95 -15.52 1.82
C GLY A 49 -8.80 -15.33 0.57
N ALA A 50 -10.00 -15.90 0.53
CA ALA A 50 -10.93 -15.72 -0.58
C ALA A 50 -11.46 -14.27 -0.63
N LYS A 51 -11.77 -13.66 0.52
CA LYS A 51 -12.28 -12.28 0.57
C LYS A 51 -11.25 -11.23 0.22
N LEU A 52 -9.95 -11.50 0.42
CA LEU A 52 -8.87 -10.61 0.01
C LEU A 52 -8.90 -10.25 -1.48
N GLU A 53 -9.42 -11.14 -2.33
CA GLU A 53 -9.55 -10.91 -3.77
C GLU A 53 -10.61 -9.86 -4.12
N SER A 54 -11.59 -9.57 -3.26
CA SER A 54 -12.71 -8.66 -3.57
C SER A 54 -12.81 -7.43 -2.67
N THR A 55 -12.12 -7.43 -1.53
CA THR A 55 -12.22 -6.35 -0.53
C THR A 55 -11.38 -5.13 -0.87
N THR A 56 -11.86 -3.96 -0.44
CA THR A 56 -11.11 -2.69 -0.44
C THR A 56 -10.20 -2.56 0.79
N HIS A 57 -10.49 -3.28 1.88
CA HIS A 57 -9.76 -3.18 3.14
C HIS A 57 -8.54 -4.11 3.20
N VAL A 58 -7.61 -3.97 2.26
CA VAL A 58 -6.47 -4.90 2.11
C VAL A 58 -5.65 -5.04 3.39
N GLN A 59 -5.30 -3.91 4.04
CA GLN A 59 -4.52 -3.91 5.28
C GLN A 59 -5.17 -4.78 6.36
N PHE A 60 -6.48 -4.63 6.56
CA PHE A 60 -7.22 -5.35 7.59
C PHE A 60 -7.16 -6.86 7.38
N TYR A 61 -7.48 -7.32 6.17
CA TYR A 61 -7.47 -8.74 5.83
C TYR A 61 -6.05 -9.35 5.87
N VAL A 62 -5.04 -8.59 5.44
CA VAL A 62 -3.63 -9.04 5.55
C VAL A 62 -3.20 -9.15 7.01
N THR A 63 -3.59 -8.23 7.88
CA THR A 63 -3.33 -8.33 9.33
C THR A 63 -3.95 -9.59 9.91
N TRP A 64 -5.19 -9.95 9.54
CA TRP A 64 -5.82 -11.21 9.95
C TRP A 64 -5.02 -12.43 9.51
N ILE A 65 -4.59 -12.47 8.24
CA ILE A 65 -3.80 -13.59 7.70
C ILE A 65 -2.49 -13.72 8.47
N VAL A 66 -1.74 -12.63 8.64
CA VAL A 66 -0.44 -12.63 9.32
C VAL A 66 -0.60 -13.08 10.77
N THR A 67 -1.58 -12.55 11.49
CA THR A 67 -1.83 -12.91 12.89
C THR A 67 -2.26 -14.38 13.03
N LEU A 68 -3.12 -14.89 12.15
CA LEU A 68 -3.52 -16.30 12.14
C LEU A 68 -2.32 -17.23 11.88
N LEU A 69 -1.48 -16.89 10.91
CA LEU A 69 -0.28 -17.65 10.59
C LEU A 69 0.76 -17.58 11.72
N ARG A 70 0.89 -16.43 12.39
CA ARG A 70 1.80 -16.25 13.53
C ARG A 70 1.35 -17.05 14.75
N CYS A 71 0.06 -17.05 15.07
CA CYS A 71 -0.47 -17.75 16.24
C CYS A 71 -0.54 -19.27 16.06
N HIS A 72 -0.86 -19.75 14.85
CA HIS A 72 -1.16 -21.17 14.60
C HIS A 72 -0.18 -21.87 13.67
N GLY A 73 0.90 -21.21 13.24
CA GLY A 73 1.82 -21.69 12.19
C GLY A 73 2.39 -23.09 12.43
N GLU A 74 2.78 -23.41 13.66
CA GLU A 74 3.28 -24.75 14.03
C GLU A 74 2.21 -25.82 13.81
N THR A 75 1.02 -25.59 14.34
CA THR A 75 -0.11 -26.50 14.23
C THR A 75 -0.63 -26.63 12.79
N LEU A 76 -0.45 -25.58 11.97
CA LEU A 76 -0.76 -25.59 10.54
C LEU A 76 0.25 -26.42 9.74
N LYS A 77 1.53 -26.41 10.16
CA LYS A 77 2.60 -27.19 9.54
C LYS A 77 2.37 -28.69 9.71
N GLU A 78 1.94 -29.12 10.90
CA GLU A 78 1.58 -30.53 11.18
C GLU A 78 0.48 -31.04 10.26
N ARG A 79 -0.52 -30.20 9.95
CA ARG A 79 -1.65 -30.54 9.06
C ARG A 79 -1.50 -29.95 7.66
N SER A 80 -0.26 -29.72 7.23
CA SER A 80 0.08 -29.08 5.96
C SER A 80 -0.70 -29.67 4.79
N ARG A 81 -0.76 -31.00 4.66
CA ARG A 81 -1.47 -31.69 3.56
C ARG A 81 -2.91 -31.21 3.34
N ASN A 82 -3.64 -30.89 4.40
CA ASN A 82 -5.03 -30.45 4.31
C ASN A 82 -5.14 -28.95 3.99
N ILE A 83 -4.26 -28.13 4.58
CA ILE A 83 -4.34 -26.67 4.43
C ILE A 83 -3.55 -26.12 3.23
N MET A 84 -2.74 -26.93 2.55
CA MET A 84 -1.93 -26.50 1.40
C MET A 84 -2.75 -25.78 0.32
N ALA A 85 -3.97 -26.23 0.04
CA ALA A 85 -4.84 -25.56 -0.94
C ALA A 85 -5.22 -24.15 -0.49
N THR A 86 -5.62 -24.00 0.77
CA THR A 86 -5.96 -22.71 1.39
C THR A 86 -4.75 -21.77 1.41
N LEU A 87 -3.57 -22.27 1.78
CA LEU A 87 -2.33 -21.48 1.79
C LEU A 87 -1.96 -20.99 0.39
N ARG A 88 -2.08 -21.83 -0.63
CA ARG A 88 -1.85 -21.42 -2.03
C ARG A 88 -2.80 -20.31 -2.45
N THR A 89 -4.09 -20.41 -2.11
CA THR A 89 -5.07 -19.35 -2.40
C THR A 89 -4.70 -18.04 -1.72
N VAL A 90 -4.34 -18.09 -0.43
CA VAL A 90 -3.89 -16.91 0.32
C VAL A 90 -2.65 -16.29 -0.32
N MET A 91 -1.62 -17.08 -0.61
CA MET A 91 -0.38 -16.60 -1.23
C MET A 91 -0.63 -15.97 -2.60
N LYS A 92 -1.46 -16.60 -3.44
CA LYS A 92 -1.85 -16.08 -4.74
C LYS A 92 -2.55 -14.72 -4.59
N ASN A 93 -3.54 -14.62 -3.72
CA ASN A 93 -4.36 -13.42 -3.58
C ASN A 93 -3.58 -12.26 -2.93
N VAL A 94 -2.73 -12.56 -1.94
CA VAL A 94 -1.79 -11.57 -1.37
C VAL A 94 -0.82 -11.07 -2.44
N GLY A 95 -0.23 -11.99 -3.22
CA GLY A 95 0.69 -11.64 -4.30
C GLY A 95 0.04 -10.77 -5.39
N LEU A 96 -1.20 -11.09 -5.77
CA LEU A 96 -1.97 -10.30 -6.72
C LEU A 96 -2.21 -8.86 -6.20
N ARG A 97 -2.71 -8.73 -4.96
CA ARG A 97 -2.94 -7.41 -4.35
C ARG A 97 -1.66 -6.61 -4.19
N HIS A 98 -0.55 -7.27 -3.85
CA HIS A 98 0.76 -6.63 -3.80
C HIS A 98 1.17 -6.10 -5.17
N ALA A 99 1.05 -6.88 -6.24
CA ALA A 99 1.43 -6.45 -7.59
C ALA A 99 0.57 -5.27 -8.08
N GLU A 100 -0.72 -5.27 -7.81
CA GLU A 100 -1.63 -4.16 -8.13
C GLU A 100 -1.23 -2.87 -7.40
N LEU A 101 -1.00 -2.96 -6.09
CA LEU A 101 -0.58 -1.81 -5.29
C LEU A 101 0.81 -1.31 -5.70
N ALA A 102 1.75 -2.22 -5.94
CA ALA A 102 3.11 -1.88 -6.37
C ALA A 102 3.08 -1.08 -7.68
N LYS A 103 2.27 -1.50 -8.67
CA LYS A 103 2.13 -0.77 -9.94
C LYS A 103 1.64 0.67 -9.74
N VAL A 104 0.63 0.87 -8.88
CA VAL A 104 0.10 2.21 -8.59
C VAL A 104 1.13 3.05 -7.83
N CYS A 105 1.79 2.47 -6.83
CA CYS A 105 2.84 3.14 -6.07
C CYS A 105 4.02 3.54 -6.96
N ASP A 106 4.45 2.67 -7.87
CA ASP A 106 5.51 2.96 -8.81
C ASP A 106 5.12 4.08 -9.76
N HIS A 107 3.91 4.04 -10.34
CA HIS A 107 3.41 5.11 -11.19
C HIS A 107 3.40 6.47 -10.45
N ASN A 108 2.85 6.50 -9.24
CA ASN A 108 2.81 7.69 -8.41
C ASN A 108 4.21 8.20 -8.08
N LYS A 109 5.14 7.30 -7.76
CA LYS A 109 6.54 7.63 -7.48
C LYS A 109 7.23 8.25 -8.69
N TYR A 110 7.04 7.69 -9.89
CA TYR A 110 7.62 8.26 -11.10
C TYR A 110 7.00 9.60 -11.47
N LEU A 111 5.68 9.77 -11.31
CA LEU A 111 5.01 11.06 -11.52
C LEU A 111 5.53 12.14 -10.56
N LEU A 112 5.66 11.82 -9.27
CA LEU A 112 6.18 12.76 -8.28
C LEU A 112 7.62 13.16 -8.60
N ARG A 113 8.47 12.19 -8.98
CA ARG A 113 9.84 12.46 -9.44
C ARG A 113 9.87 13.32 -10.69
N TYR A 114 8.98 13.07 -11.64
CA TYR A 114 8.89 13.87 -12.85
C TYR A 114 8.50 15.32 -12.54
N ILE A 115 7.50 15.54 -11.68
CA ILE A 115 7.10 16.88 -11.24
C ILE A 115 8.25 17.59 -10.50
N GLU A 116 9.01 16.86 -9.68
CA GLU A 116 10.21 17.38 -9.01
C GLU A 116 11.26 17.82 -10.03
N THR A 117 11.54 17.01 -11.06
CA THR A 117 12.47 17.41 -12.13
C THR A 117 11.98 18.63 -12.89
N LEU A 118 10.69 18.71 -13.25
CA LEU A 118 10.12 19.88 -13.92
C LEU A 118 10.28 21.16 -13.08
N ARG A 119 10.10 21.07 -11.76
CA ARG A 119 10.36 22.20 -10.85
C ARG A 119 11.81 22.64 -10.91
N THR A 120 12.76 21.70 -10.90
CA THR A 120 14.19 22.05 -10.99
C THR A 120 14.58 22.61 -12.35
N PHE A 121 13.97 22.16 -13.45
CA PHE A 121 14.21 22.71 -14.78
C PHE A 121 13.65 24.12 -14.90
N LYS A 122 12.42 24.37 -14.43
CA LYS A 122 11.82 25.70 -14.44
C LYS A 122 12.59 26.68 -13.54
N GLY A 123 13.05 26.23 -12.37
CA GLY A 123 13.91 27.05 -11.51
C GLY A 123 15.25 27.41 -12.17
N LYS A 124 15.83 26.51 -12.97
CA LYS A 124 17.04 26.79 -13.74
C LYS A 124 16.81 27.72 -14.92
N GLU A 125 15.70 27.59 -15.65
CA GLU A 125 15.34 28.53 -16.71
C GLU A 125 15.02 29.94 -16.15
N GLU A 126 14.47 30.03 -14.93
CA GLU A 126 14.25 31.30 -14.24
C GLU A 126 15.59 31.90 -13.74
N ASP A 127 16.51 31.10 -13.18
CA ASP A 127 17.86 31.56 -12.82
C ASP A 127 18.69 31.98 -14.05
N GLU A 128 18.61 31.24 -15.16
CA GLU A 128 19.34 31.55 -16.41
C GLU A 128 18.81 32.84 -17.05
N ARG A 129 17.49 33.07 -17.09
CA ARG A 129 16.91 34.33 -17.60
C ARG A 129 17.27 35.55 -16.75
N VAL A 130 17.32 35.39 -15.42
CA VAL A 130 17.76 36.48 -14.52
C VAL A 130 19.24 36.81 -14.76
N SER A 131 20.08 35.82 -15.08
CA SER A 131 21.50 36.04 -15.39
C SER A 131 21.77 36.62 -16.79
N GLU A 132 20.85 36.44 -17.75
CA GLU A 132 20.91 37.08 -19.07
C GLU A 132 20.47 38.55 -18.99
N ASP A 133 19.39 38.86 -18.24
CA ASP A 133 18.93 40.24 -18.03
C ASP A 133 19.97 41.08 -17.24
N GLU A 134 20.68 40.51 -16.25
CA GLU A 134 21.74 41.23 -15.51
C GLU A 134 22.99 41.53 -16.36
N ASN A 135 23.30 40.72 -17.39
CA ASN A 135 24.43 40.96 -18.28
C ASN A 135 24.12 42.01 -19.36
N ASP A 136 22.88 42.07 -19.85
CA ASP A 136 22.47 43.08 -20.83
C ASP A 136 22.29 44.48 -20.20
N GLU A 137 21.97 44.59 -18.91
CA GLU A 137 21.95 45.88 -18.19
C GLU A 137 23.36 46.49 -18.01
N LEU A 138 24.39 45.65 -17.82
CA LEU A 138 25.79 46.07 -17.62
C LEU A 138 26.50 46.56 -18.90
N ASP A 139 26.06 46.17 -20.10
CA ASP A 139 26.65 46.63 -21.37
C ASP A 139 26.09 48.00 -21.83
N SER A 140 25.08 48.54 -21.12
CA SER A 140 24.46 49.83 -21.44
C SER A 140 25.11 51.04 -20.73
N GLU A 141 25.95 50.83 -19.71
CA GLU A 141 26.59 51.92 -18.93
C GLU A 141 28.03 52.27 -19.36
N VAL A 142 28.67 51.54 -20.28
CA VAL A 142 30.08 51.80 -20.69
C VAL A 142 30.21 52.82 -21.84
N GLY A 143 29.09 53.33 -22.38
CA GLY A 143 29.08 54.18 -23.58
C GLY A 143 29.28 55.69 -23.40
N SER A 144 29.41 56.23 -22.18
CA SER A 144 29.30 57.70 -21.96
C SER A 144 30.45 58.39 -21.23
N GLU A 145 31.64 57.79 -21.08
CA GLU A 145 32.76 58.43 -20.35
C GLU A 145 34.03 58.76 -21.18
N GLU A 146 34.08 58.49 -22.50
CA GLU A 146 35.31 58.72 -23.29
C GLU A 146 35.39 60.03 -24.11
N GLU A 147 34.46 60.99 -23.97
CA GLU A 147 34.47 62.23 -24.78
C GLU A 147 34.81 63.53 -24.00
N LEU A 148 35.64 63.44 -22.94
CA LEU A 148 36.07 64.63 -22.19
C LEU A 148 37.57 64.62 -21.84
N MET A 149 38.43 64.40 -22.84
CA MET A 149 39.86 64.73 -22.72
C MET A 149 40.46 65.24 -24.03
N VAL A 150 39.81 66.20 -24.69
CA VAL A 150 40.51 67.12 -25.60
C VAL A 150 39.94 68.53 -25.42
N SER A 151 40.60 69.33 -24.58
CA SER A 151 40.72 70.79 -24.69
C SER A 151 41.79 71.30 -23.73
#